data_AF-A0A7V1JJH5-F1
#
_entry.id   AF-A0A7V1JJH5-F1
#
_cell.length_a   1.000
_cell.length_b   1.000
_cell.length_c   1.000
_cell.angle_alpha   90.00
_cell.angle_beta   90.00
_cell.angle_gamma   90.00
#
_symmetry.space_group_name_H-M   'P 1'
#
loop_
_entity.id
_entity.type
_entity.pdbx_description
1 polymer ?
#
loop_
_entity_poly.entity_id
_entity_poly.type
_entity_poly.pdbx_seq_one_letter_code
_entity_poly.pdbx_strand_id
1 'polypeptide(L)'
;MACSRDIICSPKVIVLILYMTGHIIPQEGTAVKSNMPIPQTVPAEVKAHISIAGLDPQRQSVAQLAARVGLVFQNPATQLFNGTVEEEIAFGPRNLNLPAEEIAARLEYALEAAGCARLRRRAVRHLSGGEQQRVAIAATLITAAAAGLA
;
A
#
# COMPACT_ATOMS: atom_id res chain seq x y z
N MET A 1 -32.20 -3.97 0.61
CA MET A 1 -31.52 -3.41 1.81
C MET A 1 -30.08 -3.12 1.39
N ALA A 2 -29.80 -1.89 0.98
CA ALA A 2 -28.47 -1.49 0.50
C ALA A 2 -27.52 -1.37 1.69
N CYS A 3 -26.50 -2.23 1.74
CA CYS A 3 -25.43 -2.11 2.73
C CYS A 3 -24.36 -1.19 2.13
N SER A 4 -24.56 0.13 2.20
CA SER A 4 -23.50 1.09 1.92
C SER A 4 -22.56 1.10 3.13
N ARG A 5 -21.51 0.28 3.08
CA ARG A 5 -20.38 0.44 3.99
C ARG A 5 -19.35 1.31 3.28
N ASP A 6 -19.42 2.61 3.54
CA ASP A 6 -18.35 3.53 3.16
C ASP A 6 -17.12 3.19 4.02
N ILE A 7 -16.10 2.60 3.40
CA ILE A 7 -14.79 2.46 4.04
C ILE A 7 -14.10 3.83 3.90
N ILE A 8 -14.33 4.71 4.87
CA ILE A 8 -13.69 6.02 4.96
C ILE A 8 -12.34 5.84 5.63
N CYS A 9 -11.27 5.65 4.86
CA CYS A 9 -9.90 5.73 5.37
C CYS A 9 -9.48 7.21 5.45
N SER A 10 -9.09 7.66 6.65
CA SER A 10 -8.64 9.02 6.94
C SER A 10 -7.51 9.49 6.00
N PRO A 11 -7.37 10.81 5.76
CA PRO A 11 -6.57 11.37 4.65
C PRO A 11 -5.04 11.24 4.79
N LYS A 12 -4.51 10.57 5.81
CA LYS A 12 -3.08 10.50 6.07
C LYS A 12 -2.61 9.06 5.99
N VAL A 13 -2.11 8.70 4.81
CA VAL A 13 -1.49 7.42 4.42
C VAL A 13 -2.47 6.24 4.41
N ILE A 14 -2.99 5.91 3.23
CA ILE A 14 -3.72 4.65 3.02
C ILE A 14 -2.68 3.58 2.69
N VAL A 15 -2.21 2.85 3.70
CA VAL A 15 -1.52 1.57 3.48
C VAL A 15 -2.60 0.51 3.29
N LEU A 16 -2.88 0.13 2.04
CA LEU A 16 -3.70 -1.05 1.80
C LEU A 16 -2.87 -2.29 2.17
N ILE A 17 -3.12 -2.84 3.35
CA ILE A 17 -2.71 -4.21 3.66
C ILE A 17 -3.77 -5.11 3.03
N LEU A 18 -3.55 -5.50 1.76
CA LEU A 18 -4.42 -6.46 1.13
C LEU A 18 -4.19 -7.82 1.78
N TYR A 19 -5.14 -8.24 2.61
CA TYR A 19 -5.22 -9.64 2.97
C TYR A 19 -5.79 -10.41 1.77
N MET A 20 -4.99 -11.24 1.13
CA MET A 20 -5.50 -12.32 0.28
C MET A 20 -6.11 -13.41 1.16
N THR A 21 -7.03 -13.07 2.06
CA THR A 21 -7.83 -14.04 2.84
C THR A 21 -9.21 -14.14 2.22
N GLY A 22 -9.32 -14.75 1.03
CA GLY A 22 -10.57 -15.31 0.49
C GLY A 22 -11.82 -14.41 0.44
N HIS A 23 -11.72 -13.12 0.78
CA HIS A 23 -12.78 -12.14 0.66
C HIS A 23 -12.58 -11.47 -0.67
N ILE A 24 -13.15 -12.14 -1.67
CA ILE A 24 -13.37 -11.60 -3.01
C ILE A 24 -14.25 -10.35 -2.78
N ILE A 25 -13.66 -9.16 -2.79
CA ILE A 25 -14.44 -7.95 -3.10
C ILE A 25 -14.73 -8.09 -4.59
N PRO A 26 -15.97 -8.39 -5.00
CA PRO A 26 -16.26 -8.64 -6.39
C PRO A 26 -16.09 -7.32 -7.14
N GLN A 27 -15.20 -7.31 -8.14
CA GLN A 27 -15.24 -6.30 -9.20
C GLN A 27 -16.47 -6.55 -10.12
N GLU A 28 -17.11 -7.72 -10.00
CA GLU A 28 -18.25 -8.17 -10.79
C GLU A 28 -19.37 -8.68 -9.87
N GLY A 29 -20.32 -7.81 -9.50
CA GLY A 29 -21.75 -8.10 -9.26
C GLY A 29 -22.21 -9.29 -8.40
N THR A 30 -21.35 -9.91 -7.58
CA THR A 30 -21.64 -11.23 -7.02
C THR A 30 -21.45 -11.28 -5.50
N ALA A 31 -22.55 -11.32 -4.74
CA ALA A 31 -22.47 -11.42 -3.28
C ALA A 31 -22.54 -12.88 -2.84
N VAL A 32 -21.61 -13.30 -1.98
CA VAL A 32 -21.59 -14.62 -1.35
C VAL A 32 -22.18 -14.51 0.05
N LYS A 33 -23.26 -15.24 0.33
CA LYS A 33 -23.93 -15.20 1.65
C LYS A 33 -23.39 -16.32 2.55
N SER A 34 -22.57 -15.96 3.54
CA SER A 34 -21.85 -16.92 4.40
C SER A 34 -22.67 -17.56 5.53
N ASN A 35 -23.96 -17.21 5.68
CA ASN A 35 -24.83 -17.73 6.75
C ASN A 35 -25.60 -19.01 6.35
N MET A 36 -25.24 -19.68 5.25
CA MET A 36 -25.84 -20.95 4.84
C MET A 36 -24.82 -22.10 4.87
N PRO A 37 -25.25 -23.34 5.16
CA PRO A 37 -24.38 -24.53 5.15
C PRO A 37 -23.71 -24.81 3.79
N ILE A 38 -24.20 -24.19 2.72
CA ILE A 38 -23.65 -24.27 1.36
C ILE A 38 -23.60 -22.84 0.79
N PRO A 39 -22.43 -22.32 0.37
CA PRO A 39 -22.33 -20.99 -0.22
C PRO A 39 -23.19 -20.89 -1.48
N GLN A 40 -24.18 -19.99 -1.45
CA GLN A 40 -24.96 -19.66 -2.63
C GLN A 40 -24.48 -18.33 -3.21
N THR A 41 -24.25 -18.34 -4.51
CA THR A 41 -23.94 -17.16 -5.31
C THR A 41 -25.25 -16.41 -5.59
N VAL A 42 -25.42 -15.21 -5.02
CA VAL A 42 -26.62 -14.39 -5.25
C VAL A 42 -26.22 -13.21 -6.14
N PRO A 43 -26.92 -12.97 -7.27
CA PRO A 43 -26.72 -11.77 -8.08
C PRO A 43 -27.00 -10.54 -7.23
N ALA A 44 -26.02 -9.65 -7.11
CA ALA A 44 -26.15 -8.42 -6.34
C ALA A 44 -25.57 -7.26 -7.16
N GLU A 45 -26.41 -6.30 -7.51
CA GLU A 45 -25.94 -5.05 -8.12
C GLU A 45 -25.29 -4.20 -7.01
N VAL A 46 -23.97 -4.29 -6.89
CA VAL A 46 -23.19 -3.50 -5.94
C VAL A 46 -22.80 -2.19 -6.64
N LYS A 47 -23.52 -1.11 -6.31
CA LYS A 47 -23.09 0.26 -6.64
C LYS A 47 -22.22 0.76 -5.49
N ALA A 48 -20.93 0.93 -5.75
CA ALA A 48 -19.98 1.48 -4.79
C ALA A 48 -19.31 2.72 -5.41
N HIS A 49 -19.20 3.79 -4.61
CA HIS A 49 -18.41 4.96 -4.97
C HIS A 49 -17.09 4.87 -4.19
N ILE A 50 -15.97 4.85 -4.89
CA ILE A 50 -14.63 4.79 -4.28
C ILE A 50 -13.97 6.15 -4.44
N SER A 51 -13.47 6.72 -3.35
CA SER A 51 -12.63 7.91 -3.39
C SER A 51 -11.26 7.60 -2.78
N ILE A 52 -10.19 8.03 -3.44
CA ILE A 52 -8.81 7.87 -2.98
C ILE A 52 -8.29 9.24 -2.55
N ALA A 53 -8.06 9.44 -1.26
CA ALA A 53 -7.64 10.73 -0.71
C ALA A 53 -8.51 11.91 -1.21
N GLY A 54 -9.83 11.71 -1.23
CA GLY A 54 -10.81 12.70 -1.71
C GLY A 54 -10.93 12.82 -3.23
N LEU A 55 -10.18 12.04 -4.02
CA LEU A 55 -10.26 12.05 -5.48
C LEU A 55 -11.08 10.88 -6.01
N ASP A 56 -11.81 11.13 -7.10
CA ASP A 56 -12.42 10.08 -7.92
C ASP A 56 -11.33 9.40 -8.77
N PRO A 57 -11.04 8.10 -8.54
CA PRO A 57 -9.99 7.40 -9.26
C PRO A 57 -10.26 7.27 -10.77
N GLN A 58 -11.53 7.33 -11.21
CA GLN A 58 -11.88 7.27 -12.64
C GLN A 58 -11.47 8.53 -13.39
N ARG A 59 -11.22 9.63 -12.66
CA ARG A 59 -10.85 10.94 -13.21
C ARG A 59 -9.37 11.26 -13.03
N GLN A 60 -8.56 10.33 -12.53
CA GLN A 60 -7.14 10.54 -12.26
C GLN A 60 -6.29 9.58 -13.09
N SER A 61 -5.09 10.03 -13.47
CA SER A 61 -4.09 9.12 -14.04
C SER A 61 -3.55 8.17 -12.98
N VAL A 62 -3.07 7.00 -13.42
CA VAL A 62 -2.41 6.02 -12.55
C VAL A 62 -1.23 6.65 -11.80
N ALA A 63 -0.46 7.52 -12.45
CA ALA A 63 0.67 8.21 -11.82
C ALA A 63 0.23 9.13 -10.67
N GLN A 64 -0.87 9.87 -10.83
CA GLN A 64 -1.40 10.74 -9.77
C GLN A 64 -1.91 9.94 -8.56
N LEU A 65 -2.52 8.78 -8.80
CA LEU A 65 -2.98 7.89 -7.73
C LEU A 65 -1.80 7.19 -7.03
N ALA A 66 -0.80 6.73 -7.78
CA ALA A 66 0.40 6.06 -7.26
C ALA A 66 1.26 6.97 -6.37
N ALA A 67 1.19 8.29 -6.56
CA ALA A 67 1.84 9.26 -5.67
C ALA A 67 1.15 9.38 -4.30
N ARG A 68 -0.08 8.86 -4.15
CA ARG A 68 -0.92 9.02 -2.95
C ARG A 68 -1.23 7.71 -2.23
N VAL A 69 -1.10 6.58 -2.95
CA VAL A 69 -1.41 5.24 -2.44
C VAL A 69 -0.16 4.37 -2.51
N GLY A 70 0.13 3.70 -1.41
CA GLY A 70 1.14 2.67 -1.36
C GLY A 70 0.53 1.32 -1.00
N LEU A 71 1.11 0.26 -1.55
CA LEU A 71 0.66 -1.11 -1.37
C LEU A 71 1.76 -1.92 -0.68
N VAL A 72 1.38 -2.64 0.38
CA VAL A 72 2.28 -3.56 1.09
C VAL A 72 1.73 -4.97 0.92
N PHE A 73 2.55 -5.85 0.33
CA PHE A 73 2.14 -7.21 0.01
C PHE A 73 2.18 -8.10 1.26
N GLN A 74 1.39 -9.17 1.27
CA GLN A 74 1.44 -10.16 2.35
C GLN A 74 2.79 -10.88 2.41
N ASN A 75 3.35 -11.20 1.24
CA ASN A 75 4.68 -11.78 1.13
C ASN A 75 5.66 -10.67 0.73
N PRO A 76 6.45 -10.12 1.66
CA PRO A 76 7.36 -9.03 1.33
C PRO A 76 8.48 -9.50 0.38
N ALA A 77 8.83 -10.78 0.36
CA ALA A 77 9.88 -11.30 -0.52
C ALA A 77 9.55 -11.14 -2.01
N THR A 78 8.27 -11.03 -2.38
CA THR A 78 7.85 -10.83 -3.78
C THR A 78 7.85 -9.35 -4.18
N GLN A 79 7.98 -8.43 -3.22
CA GLN A 79 7.94 -6.98 -3.44
C GLN A 79 9.35 -6.38 -3.45
N LEU A 80 10.31 -6.96 -2.72
CA LEU A 80 11.66 -6.38 -2.57
C LEU A 80 12.66 -7.01 -3.56
N PHE A 81 13.43 -6.18 -4.26
CA PHE A 81 14.31 -6.64 -5.35
C PHE A 81 15.66 -5.92 -5.46
N ASN A 82 15.86 -4.80 -4.76
CA ASN A 82 17.12 -4.07 -4.78
C ASN A 82 18.21 -4.73 -3.92
N GLY A 83 19.45 -4.27 -4.11
CA GLY A 83 20.62 -4.82 -3.44
C GLY A 83 20.57 -4.63 -1.92
N THR A 84 20.33 -3.41 -1.47
CA THR A 84 20.34 -2.99 -0.07
C THR A 84 19.00 -2.39 0.38
N VAL A 85 18.80 -2.33 1.70
CA VAL A 85 17.60 -1.72 2.29
C VAL A 85 17.45 -0.25 1.91
N GLU A 86 18.53 0.53 1.90
CA GLU A 86 18.44 1.93 1.48
C GLU A 86 18.07 2.10 0.01
N GLU A 87 18.61 1.27 -0.88
CA GLU A 87 18.27 1.31 -2.31
C GLU A 87 16.81 0.93 -2.53
N GLU A 88 16.33 -0.08 -1.81
CA GLU A 88 14.95 -0.54 -1.86
C GLU A 88 13.98 0.55 -1.41
N ILE A 89 14.23 1.17 -0.27
CA ILE A 89 13.36 2.23 0.26
C ILE A 89 13.43 3.47 -0.65
N ALA A 90 14.62 3.86 -1.13
CA ALA A 90 14.78 5.03 -1.98
C ALA A 90 14.25 4.83 -3.42
N PHE A 91 13.90 3.61 -3.82
CA PHE A 91 13.49 3.29 -5.19
C PHE A 91 12.29 4.11 -5.66
N GLY A 92 11.22 4.17 -4.87
CA GLY A 92 10.00 4.91 -5.21
C GLY A 92 10.25 6.41 -5.45
N PRO A 93 10.83 7.14 -4.48
CA PRO A 93 11.19 8.55 -4.64
C PRO A 93 12.12 8.84 -5.83
N ARG A 94 13.08 7.95 -6.13
CA ARG A 94 13.95 8.08 -7.30
C ARG A 94 13.17 7.99 -8.61
N ASN A 95 12.20 7.09 -8.70
CA ASN A 95 11.33 6.99 -9.88
C ASN A 95 10.42 8.20 -10.06
N LEU A 96 10.13 8.93 -8.97
CA LEU A 96 9.41 10.21 -9.01
C LEU A 96 10.33 11.40 -9.31
N ASN A 97 11.62 11.17 -9.56
CA ASN A 97 12.63 12.20 -9.81
C ASN A 97 12.72 13.26 -8.68
N LEU A 98 12.55 12.84 -7.42
CA LEU A 98 12.73 13.76 -6.30
C LEU A 98 14.21 14.15 -6.10
N PRO A 99 14.50 15.38 -5.61
CA PRO A 99 15.86 15.81 -5.29
C PRO A 99 16.56 14.88 -4.29
N ALA A 100 17.85 14.64 -4.47
CA ALA A 100 18.62 13.72 -3.63
C ALA A 100 18.60 14.08 -2.14
N GLU A 101 18.63 15.37 -1.80
CA GLU A 101 18.54 15.87 -0.43
C GLU A 101 17.19 15.54 0.21
N GLU A 102 16.10 15.70 -0.54
CA GLU A 102 14.76 15.34 -0.10
C GLU A 102 14.62 13.83 0.11
N ILE A 103 15.18 13.02 -0.81
CA ILE A 103 15.20 11.57 -0.66
C ILE A 103 15.96 11.17 0.61
N ALA A 104 17.10 11.80 0.89
CA ALA A 104 17.89 11.51 2.08
C ALA A 104 17.09 11.80 3.37
N ALA A 105 16.46 12.97 3.46
CA ALA A 105 15.63 13.33 4.62
C ALA A 105 14.45 12.37 4.83
N ARG A 106 13.74 12.02 3.74
CA ARG A 106 12.62 11.07 3.79
C ARG A 106 13.06 9.65 4.13
N LEU A 107 14.25 9.25 3.68
CA LEU A 107 14.82 7.94 3.97
C LEU A 107 15.09 7.76 5.46
N GLU A 108 15.67 8.76 6.13
CA GLU A 108 15.87 8.69 7.59
C GLU A 108 14.53 8.51 8.31
N TYR A 109 13.54 9.34 7.96
CA TYR A 109 12.20 9.23 8.54
C TYR A 109 11.58 7.84 8.33
N ALA A 110 11.64 7.30 7.11
CA ALA A 110 11.05 6.00 6.79
C ALA A 110 11.74 4.84 7.52
N LEU A 111 13.08 4.90 7.63
CA LEU A 111 13.88 3.92 8.37
C LEU A 111 13.56 3.90 9.86
N GLU A 112 13.38 5.08 10.46
CA GLU A 112 13.01 5.23 11.87
C GLU A 112 11.57 4.80 12.12
N ALA A 113 10.62 5.32 11.34
CA ALA A 113 9.19 5.03 11.49
C ALA A 113 8.87 3.54 11.36
N ALA A 114 9.58 2.83 10.47
CA ALA A 114 9.42 1.39 10.31
C ALA A 114 10.33 0.55 11.23
N GLY A 115 11.18 1.17 12.07
CA GLY A 115 12.06 0.48 13.00
C GLY A 115 13.15 -0.36 12.33
N CYS A 116 13.63 0.04 11.15
CA CYS A 116 14.61 -0.70 10.34
C CYS A 116 15.92 0.06 10.08
N ALA A 117 16.18 1.19 10.74
CA ALA A 117 17.41 1.98 10.61
C ALA A 117 18.72 1.14 10.67
N ARG A 118 18.80 0.20 11.62
CA ARG A 118 19.96 -0.72 11.76
C ARG A 118 20.19 -1.66 10.58
N LEU A 119 19.21 -1.80 9.69
CA LEU A 119 19.26 -2.69 8.51
C LEU A 119 19.69 -1.94 7.25
N ARG A 120 19.83 -0.61 7.28
CA ARG A 120 20.04 0.27 6.11
C ARG A 120 20.98 -0.29 5.05
N ARG A 121 22.15 -0.77 5.46
CA ARG A 121 23.21 -1.27 4.56
C ARG A 121 23.18 -2.78 4.34
N ARG A 122 22.25 -3.51 4.97
CA ARG A 122 22.13 -4.96 4.79
C ARG A 122 21.53 -5.25 3.43
N ALA A 123 21.94 -6.38 2.86
CA ALA A 123 21.33 -6.89 1.65
C ALA A 123 19.92 -7.40 1.93
N VAL A 124 18.95 -7.00 1.11
CA VAL A 124 17.52 -7.33 1.29
C VAL A 124 17.30 -8.84 1.35
N ARG A 125 17.98 -9.60 0.48
CA ARG A 125 17.90 -11.06 0.42
C ARG A 125 18.35 -11.80 1.69
N HIS A 126 19.10 -11.14 2.58
CA HIS A 126 19.58 -11.73 3.83
C HIS A 126 18.71 -11.35 5.05
N LEU A 127 17.60 -10.66 4.83
CA LEU A 127 16.68 -10.27 5.89
C LEU A 127 15.72 -11.42 6.22
N SER A 128 15.37 -11.55 7.49
CA SER A 128 14.24 -12.38 7.93
C SER A 128 12.91 -11.84 7.39
N GLY A 129 11.87 -12.67 7.32
CA GLY A 129 10.56 -12.23 6.82
C GLY A 129 9.97 -11.02 7.55
N GLY A 130 10.14 -10.95 8.87
CA GLY A 130 9.71 -9.78 9.66
C GLY A 130 10.55 -8.52 9.40
N GLU A 131 11.84 -8.67 9.09
CA GLU A 131 12.69 -7.56 8.64
C GLU A 131 12.28 -7.09 7.24
N GLN A 132 12.01 -8.02 6.31
CA GLN A 132 11.51 -7.71 4.98
C GLN A 132 10.17 -6.96 5.05
N GLN A 133 9.27 -7.36 5.95
CA GLN A 133 7.99 -6.65 6.15
C GLN A 133 8.20 -5.20 6.58
N ARG A 134 9.13 -4.94 7.51
CA ARG A 134 9.46 -3.57 7.92
C ARG A 134 10.02 -2.76 6.75
N VAL A 135 10.88 -3.36 5.91
CA VAL A 135 11.43 -2.69 4.73
C VAL A 135 10.34 -2.39 3.69
N ALA A 136 9.42 -3.32 3.43
CA ALA A 136 8.28 -3.10 2.53
C ALA A 136 7.38 -1.95 3.01
N ILE A 137 7.13 -1.87 4.32
CA ILE A 137 6.41 -0.76 4.94
C ILE A 137 7.20 0.55 4.75
N ALA A 138 8.50 0.58 5.04
CA ALA A 138 9.33 1.77 4.87
C ALA A 138 9.34 2.27 3.41
N ALA A 139 9.49 1.37 2.44
CA ALA A 139 9.45 1.67 1.00
C ALA A 139 8.10 2.24 0.54
N THR A 140 7.02 1.92 1.25
CA THR A 140 5.67 2.45 1.03
C THR A 140 5.49 3.81 1.72
N LEU A 141 6.02 4.00 2.92
CA LEU A 141 5.87 5.23 3.70
C LEU A 141 6.61 6.42 3.09
N ILE A 142 7.80 6.19 2.54
CA ILE A 142 8.68 7.23 2.01
C ILE A 142 8.05 8.00 0.82
N THR A 143 7.24 7.32 0.00
CA THR A 143 6.51 7.96 -1.12
C THR A 143 5.32 8.77 -0.61
N ALA A 144 4.59 8.24 0.37
CA ALA A 144 3.42 8.90 0.97
C ALA A 144 3.78 10.16 1.78
N ALA A 145 5.02 10.29 2.26
CA ALA A 145 5.51 11.48 2.97
C ALA A 145 5.40 12.79 2.16
N ALA A 146 5.17 12.72 0.83
CA ALA A 146 4.89 13.89 0.01
C ALA A 146 3.50 14.50 0.24
N ALA A 147 2.52 13.71 0.68
CA ALA A 147 1.11 14.09 0.61
C ALA A 147 0.59 14.90 1.81
N GLY A 148 1.46 15.34 2.75
CA GLY A 148 1.00 16.04 3.95
C GLY A 148 2.05 16.71 4.84
N LEU A 149 3.16 17.17 4.26
CA LEU A 149 4.12 18.09 4.94
C LEU A 149 3.92 19.56 4.50
N ALA A 150 2.76 19.89 3.94
CA ALA A 150 2.30 21.26 3.68
C ALA A 150 0.85 21.41 4.13
#